data_AF-A0A7X7A3R0-F1
#
_entry.id   AF-A0A7X7A3R0-F1
#
_cell.length_a   1.000
_cell.length_b   1.000
_cell.length_c   1.000
_cell.angle_alpha   90.00
_cell.angle_beta   90.00
_cell.angle_gamma   90.00
#
_symmetry.space_group_name_H-M   'P 1'
#
loop_
_entity.id
_entity.type
_entity.pdbx_description
1 polymer ?
#
loop_
_entity_poly.entity_id
_entity_poly.type
_entity_poly.pdbx_seq_one_letter_code
_entity_poly.pdbx_strand_id
1 'polypeptide(L)' 'MACNDCKSRNYSTTKNKQSDPQRLELKKFCPRCRTHTQHREAK' A
#
# COMPACT_ATOMS: atom_id res chain seq x y z
N MET A 1 1.97 1.39 2.83
CA MET A 1 1.17 0.41 2.05
C MET A 1 -0.16 0.13 2.77
N ALA A 2 -1.12 1.04 2.64
CA ALA A 2 -2.44 0.92 3.25
C ALA A 2 -3.46 0.40 2.24
N CYS A 3 -4.27 -0.56 2.67
CA CYS A 3 -5.43 -1.01 1.89
C CYS A 3 -6.42 0.14 1.71
N ASN A 4 -6.95 0.36 0.50
CA ASN A 4 -7.94 1.40 0.24
C ASN A 4 -9.25 1.17 1.04
N ASP A 5 -9.66 -0.10 1.14
CA ASP A 5 -10.95 -0.51 1.70
C ASP A 5 -10.98 -0.49 3.24
N CYS A 6 -10.05 -1.21 3.88
CA CYS A 6 -10.01 -1.31 5.35
C CYS A 6 -9.03 -0.34 6.03
N LYS A 7 -8.34 0.52 5.26
CA LYS A 7 -7.32 1.48 5.72
C LYS A 7 -6.18 0.88 6.57
N SER A 8 -6.08 -0.44 6.63
CA SER A 8 -5.06 -1.16 7.38
C SER A 8 -3.69 -0.94 6.74
N ARG A 9 -2.73 -0.46 7.53
CA ARG A 9 -1.31 -0.46 7.15
C ARG A 9 -0.76 -1.86 7.38
N ASN A 10 -0.71 -2.64 6.30
CA ASN A 10 -0.23 -4.03 6.36
C ASN A 10 1.25 -4.17 5.97
N TYR A 11 1.83 -3.18 5.29
CA TYR A 11 3.26 -3.19 4.97
C TYR A 11 3.90 -1.82 5.21
N SER A 12 5.06 -1.87 5.87
CA SER A 12 6.01 -0.78 6.02
C SER A 12 7.10 -0.97 4.98
N THR A 13 7.08 -0.20 3.90
CA THR A 13 8.13 -0.22 2.88
C THR A 13 8.92 1.07 2.99
N THR A 14 10.22 0.98 3.19
CA THR A 14 11.15 2.11 3.16
C THR A 14 11.51 2.40 1.71
N LYS A 15 10.78 3.33 1.09
CA LYS A 15 11.12 3.85 -0.24
C LYS A 15 12.03 5.07 -0.10
N ASN A 16 13.05 5.14 -0.95
CA ASN A 16 13.89 6.33 -1.07
C ASN A 16 13.12 7.41 -1.86
N LYS A 17 12.56 8.40 -1.14
CA LYS A 17 11.77 9.50 -1.74
C LYS A 17 12.54 10.33 -2.78
N GLN A 18 13.86 10.23 -2.80
CA GLN A 18 14.73 11.03 -3.66
C GLN A 18 14.85 10.49 -5.09
N SER A 19 14.88 9.17 -5.28
CA SER A 19 15.00 8.58 -6.63
C SER A 19 13.68 8.37 -7.34
N ASP A 20 12.58 8.27 -6.60
CA ASP A 20 11.32 7.81 -7.18
C ASP A 20 10.13 8.50 -6.50
N PRO A 21 9.75 9.71 -6.98
CA PRO A 21 8.73 10.55 -6.36
C PRO A 21 7.30 10.05 -6.59
N GLN A 22 7.12 9.04 -7.44
CA GLN A 22 5.80 8.55 -7.82
C GLN A 22 5.18 7.71 -6.70
N ARG A 23 3.90 7.95 -6.38
CA ARG A 23 3.16 7.16 -5.41
C ARG A 23 3.04 5.71 -5.91
N LEU A 24 3.61 4.76 -5.16
CA LEU A 24 3.45 3.34 -5.48
C LEU A 24 2.02 2.89 -5.19
N GLU A 25 1.33 2.44 -6.23
CA GLU A 25 0.04 1.75 -6.14
C GLU A 25 0.23 0.29 -6.53
N LEU A 26 0.13 -0.61 -5.56
CA LEU A 26 0.38 -2.04 -5.77
C LEU A 26 -0.90 -2.82 -5.43
N LYS A 27 -1.32 -3.70 -6.34
CA LYS A 27 -2.39 -4.66 -6.04
C LYS A 27 -1.83 -5.73 -5.11
N LYS A 28 -2.26 -5.73 -3.85
CA LYS A 28 -1.89 -6.73 -2.85
C LYS A 28 -3.13 -7.36 -2.24
N PHE A 29 -2.96 -8.58 -1.78
CA PHE A 29 -4.01 -9.27 -1.03
C PHE A 29 -4.19 -8.59 0.33
N CYS A 30 -5.43 -8.24 0.65
CA CYS A 30 -5.78 -7.77 1.98
C CYS A 30 -6.36 -8.93 2.81
N PRO A 31 -5.71 -9.38 3.89
CA PRO A 31 -6.24 -10.48 4.72
C PRO A 31 -7.54 -10.11 5.44
N ARG A 32 -7.78 -8.81 5.70
CA ARG A 32 -9.00 -8.33 6.36
C ARG A 32 -10.21 -8.34 5.43
N CYS A 33 -10.03 -7.95 4.17
CA CYS A 33 -11.09 -7.97 3.15
C CYS A 33 -11.13 -9.29 2.37
N ARG A 34 -10.16 -10.19 2.58
CA ARG A 34 -9.95 -11.46 1.86
C ARG A 34 -9.99 -11.32 0.32
N THR A 35 -9.56 -10.17 -0.18
CA THR A 35 -9.58 -9.84 -1.60
C THR A 35 -8.34 -9.05 -1.99
N HIS A 36 -7.98 -9.09 -3.28
CA HIS A 36 -6.89 -8.30 -3.84
C HIS A 36 -7.36 -6.86 -4.07
N THR A 37 -6.86 -5.94 -3.26
CA THR A 37 -7.20 -4.52 -3.33
C THR A 37 -5.97 -3.71 -3.70
N GLN A 38 -6.21 -2.52 -4.25
CA GLN A 38 -5.15 -1.54 -4.45
C GLN A 38 -4.67 -1.05 -3.08
N HIS A 39 -3.39 -1.29 -2.80
CA HIS A 39 -2.71 -0.75 -1.65
C HIS A 39 -1.91 0.47 -2.09
N ARG A 40 -2.14 1.59 -1.39
CA ARG A 40 -1.47 2.86 -1.65
C ARG A 40 -0.39 3.11 -0.62
N GLU A 41 0.66 3.82 -0.99
CA GLU A 41 1.61 4.31 -0.02
C GLU A 41 0.92 5.29 0.95
N ALA A 42 0.90 4.93 2.23
CA ALA A 42 0.43 5.81 3.31
C ALA A 42 1.69 6.40 3.94
N LYS A 43 1.72 7.73 4.08
CA LYS A 43 2.88 8.55 4.46
C LYS A 43 3.78 7.94 5.53
#